data_AF-O66700-F1
#
_entry.id   AF-O66700-F1
#
_cell.length_a   1.000
_cell.length_b   1.000
_cell.length_c   1.000
_cell.angle_alpha   90.00
_cell.angle_beta   90.00
_cell.angle_gamma   90.00
#
_symmetry.space_group_name_H-M   'P 1'
#
loop_
_entity.id
_entity.type
_entity.pdbx_description
1 polymer ?
#
loop_
_entity_poly.entity_id
_entity_poly.type
_entity_poly.pdbx_seq_one_letter_code
_entity_poly.pdbx_strand_id
1 'polypeptide(L)'
;MKKVVIAPWGDPTNWQRVKYSYNDHEDKYPSATGIIIKAEKPDSVILVCPDSLAEKRIPYKEIKIQCSGNLSDKTQGNLPFENYEEIKSKVENKIKDFFSKNINFHKKPDVIISYSFGSYNTLEFEGQAEDFFAGVLKGLVYKFTEYLEKGIPEKIEIILDVSHGINYTTVMTYEAVRTLAQLLAYFTEVSLKVLNADPVIGRNIQKPLRINEIEYYSSIFPNLVVYRIKKEDKECEQILEAYDDSINEIGDNMKLEREHIFLSAIIHGTPLYILTYMPSSKDLKAKIDNAAGYYEKNIIIENEIGEKKIKVKRKLRFTENYITMLKAYFLSFILEKKGFSKKEEVLLEDINKLNEMIFREFPVLKHRISKETNNINERRDNIPEDFLIYREINRRGNRDFEERNFFAHAGFEYNSVMLKKDDKDIILKVNEQNKEKIENALKEAIQSLLLRR
;
A
#
# COMPACT_ATOMS: atom_id res chain seq x y z
N MET A 1 0.15 0.53 -22.41
CA MET A 1 -0.53 1.35 -21.39
C MET A 1 -1.59 0.51 -20.69
N LYS A 2 -1.75 0.65 -19.37
CA LYS A 2 -2.80 0.00 -18.56
C LYS A 2 -3.66 1.07 -17.90
N LYS A 3 -4.99 1.00 -18.03
CA LYS A 3 -5.92 1.95 -17.42
C LYS A 3 -6.79 1.28 -16.36
N VAL A 4 -6.84 1.83 -15.16
CA VAL A 4 -7.58 1.27 -14.02
C VAL A 4 -8.49 2.33 -13.41
N VAL A 5 -9.78 2.02 -13.28
CA VAL A 5 -10.72 2.84 -12.49
C VAL A 5 -10.79 2.30 -11.07
N ILE A 6 -10.65 3.18 -10.08
CA ILE A 6 -10.81 2.89 -8.66
C ILE A 6 -11.93 3.78 -8.13
N ALA A 7 -12.90 3.22 -7.41
CA ALA A 7 -14.03 3.99 -6.90
C ALA A 7 -14.41 3.58 -5.47
N PRO A 8 -14.25 4.45 -4.46
CA PRO A 8 -14.88 4.25 -3.16
C PRO A 8 -16.40 4.34 -3.27
N TRP A 9 -17.10 3.35 -2.73
CA TRP A 9 -18.56 3.24 -2.78
C TRP A 9 -19.15 3.17 -1.36
N GLY A 10 -20.14 4.02 -1.09
CA GLY A 10 -21.11 3.86 -0.01
C GLY A 10 -22.19 2.83 -0.35
N ASP A 11 -23.37 2.94 0.27
CA ASP A 11 -24.48 1.99 0.07
C ASP A 11 -25.22 2.25 -1.26
N PRO A 12 -25.08 1.39 -2.29
CA PRO A 12 -25.64 1.66 -3.61
C PRO A 12 -27.16 1.45 -3.71
N THR A 13 -27.79 0.87 -2.69
CA THR A 13 -29.20 0.44 -2.75
C THR A 13 -30.21 1.55 -2.98
N ASN A 14 -29.84 2.82 -2.73
CA ASN A 14 -30.73 3.98 -2.87
C ASN A 14 -30.27 4.95 -3.94
N TRP A 15 -29.21 4.60 -4.68
CA TRP A 15 -28.76 5.43 -5.76
C TRP A 15 -29.78 5.43 -6.88
N GLN A 16 -30.27 6.61 -7.22
CA GLN A 16 -31.25 6.79 -8.27
C GLN A 16 -30.57 6.85 -9.62
N ARG A 17 -31.23 6.32 -10.65
CA ARG A 17 -30.76 6.49 -12.03
C ARG A 17 -30.92 7.93 -12.45
N VAL A 18 -29.80 8.63 -12.59
CA VAL A 18 -29.73 10.04 -13.00
C VAL A 18 -28.93 10.15 -14.29
N LYS A 19 -29.17 11.21 -15.06
CA LYS A 19 -28.40 11.49 -16.27
C LYS A 19 -27.04 12.05 -15.84
N TYR A 20 -25.96 11.46 -16.31
CA TYR A 20 -24.61 11.99 -16.17
C TYR A 20 -24.08 12.49 -17.50
N SER A 21 -23.16 13.45 -17.46
CA SER A 21 -22.38 13.93 -18.60
C SER A 21 -20.89 13.89 -18.26
N TYR A 22 -20.09 13.27 -19.13
CA TYR A 22 -18.64 13.19 -18.99
C TYR A 22 -17.97 13.07 -20.36
N ASN A 23 -17.03 13.97 -20.65
CA ASN A 23 -16.50 14.18 -22.01
C ASN A 23 -17.65 14.32 -23.02
N ASP A 24 -17.58 13.63 -24.16
CA ASP A 24 -18.62 13.64 -25.20
C ASP A 24 -19.73 12.59 -24.95
N HIS A 25 -19.83 12.06 -23.73
CA HIS A 25 -20.81 11.03 -23.37
C HIS A 25 -21.86 11.58 -22.41
N GLU A 26 -23.12 11.26 -22.71
CA GLU A 26 -24.23 11.40 -21.79
C GLU A 26 -25.01 10.09 -21.70
N ASP A 27 -25.39 9.68 -20.49
CA ASP A 27 -26.23 8.50 -20.27
C ASP A 27 -26.85 8.48 -18.87
N LYS A 28 -27.77 7.56 -18.62
CA LYS A 28 -28.40 7.36 -17.31
C LYS A 28 -27.80 6.17 -16.58
N TYR A 29 -27.13 6.44 -15.48
CA TYR A 29 -26.60 5.43 -14.56
C TYR A 29 -27.06 5.72 -13.13
N PRO A 30 -27.13 4.70 -12.25
CA PRO A 30 -27.28 4.95 -10.83
C PRO A 30 -25.95 5.37 -10.17
N SER A 31 -24.81 5.18 -10.85
CA SER A 31 -23.49 5.60 -10.35
C SER A 31 -22.69 6.32 -11.43
N ALA A 32 -21.89 7.30 -11.01
CA ALA A 32 -20.97 8.05 -11.87
C ALA A 32 -19.93 7.11 -12.50
N THR A 33 -19.55 6.07 -11.78
CA THR A 33 -18.62 5.03 -12.24
C THR A 33 -19.08 4.41 -13.58
N GLY A 34 -20.39 4.30 -13.81
CA GLY A 34 -20.93 3.76 -15.07
C GLY A 34 -20.62 4.61 -16.29
N ILE A 35 -20.80 5.94 -16.21
CA ILE A 35 -20.47 6.85 -17.32
C ILE A 35 -18.96 6.97 -17.50
N ILE A 36 -18.19 6.91 -16.41
CA ILE A 36 -16.73 6.94 -16.43
C ILE A 36 -16.20 5.70 -17.16
N ILE A 37 -16.69 4.50 -16.83
CA ILE A 37 -16.30 3.26 -17.54
C ILE A 37 -16.61 3.35 -19.03
N LYS A 38 -17.78 3.89 -19.40
CA LYS A 38 -18.19 4.06 -20.81
C LYS A 38 -17.23 4.99 -21.56
N ALA A 39 -16.87 6.12 -20.96
CA ALA A 39 -16.00 7.12 -21.57
C ALA A 39 -14.53 6.69 -21.61
N GLU A 40 -14.02 6.16 -20.50
CA GLU A 40 -12.60 5.91 -20.29
C GLU A 40 -12.14 4.55 -20.80
N LYS A 41 -13.08 3.59 -20.92
CA LYS A 41 -12.84 2.21 -21.36
C LYS A 41 -11.68 1.55 -20.59
N PRO A 42 -11.74 1.50 -19.25
CA PRO A 42 -10.64 0.97 -18.45
C PRO A 42 -10.46 -0.54 -18.66
N ASP A 43 -9.22 -1.02 -18.44
CA ASP A 43 -8.91 -2.44 -18.50
C ASP A 43 -9.44 -3.22 -17.29
N SER A 44 -9.56 -2.52 -16.17
CA SER A 44 -9.93 -3.04 -14.85
C SER A 44 -10.71 -1.99 -14.04
N VAL A 45 -11.60 -2.47 -13.17
CA VAL A 45 -12.38 -1.63 -12.23
C VAL A 45 -12.23 -2.22 -10.84
N ILE A 46 -11.83 -1.39 -9.88
CA ILE A 46 -11.68 -1.75 -8.46
C ILE A 46 -12.65 -0.90 -7.64
N LEU A 47 -13.54 -1.56 -6.90
CA LEU A 47 -14.48 -0.91 -6.00
C LEU A 47 -13.99 -1.04 -4.56
N VAL A 48 -13.93 0.07 -3.84
CA VAL A 48 -13.50 0.11 -2.44
C VAL A 48 -14.72 0.35 -1.56
N CYS A 49 -15.04 -0.61 -0.69
CA CYS A 49 -16.29 -0.62 0.07
C CYS A 49 -16.01 -0.80 1.57
N PRO A 50 -16.72 -0.10 2.46
CA PRO A 50 -16.70 -0.39 3.89
C PRO A 50 -17.46 -1.68 4.22
N ASP A 51 -16.99 -2.43 5.20
CA ASP A 51 -17.69 -3.61 5.77
C ASP A 51 -19.06 -3.26 6.39
N SER A 52 -19.30 -2.00 6.77
CA SER A 52 -20.62 -1.51 7.23
C SER A 52 -21.73 -1.62 6.20
N LEU A 53 -21.42 -1.85 4.93
CA LEU A 53 -22.44 -2.12 3.91
C LEU A 53 -23.19 -3.44 4.12
N ALA A 54 -22.74 -4.29 5.06
CA ALA A 54 -23.43 -5.50 5.50
C ALA A 54 -24.73 -5.20 6.26
N GLU A 55 -24.88 -3.95 6.74
CA GLU A 55 -26.07 -3.41 7.38
C GLU A 55 -27.35 -3.74 6.59
N LYS A 56 -28.36 -4.29 7.27
CA LYS A 56 -29.71 -4.41 6.72
C LYS A 56 -30.45 -3.11 7.01
N ARG A 57 -30.91 -2.42 5.97
CA ARG A 57 -31.88 -1.34 6.15
C ARG A 57 -33.22 -1.95 6.59
N ILE A 58 -33.55 -1.82 7.86
CA ILE A 58 -34.91 -2.04 8.36
C ILE A 58 -35.65 -0.70 8.24
N PRO A 59 -36.83 -0.64 7.59
CA PRO A 59 -37.65 0.57 7.58
C PRO A 59 -37.92 1.05 9.02
N TYR A 60 -37.74 2.35 9.29
CA TYR A 60 -37.89 2.93 10.64
C TYR A 60 -39.23 2.60 11.34
N LYS A 61 -40.29 2.32 10.55
CA LYS A 61 -41.60 1.89 11.05
C LYS A 61 -41.60 0.49 11.68
N GLU A 62 -40.75 -0.42 11.23
CA GLU A 62 -40.64 -1.80 11.74
C GLU A 62 -39.77 -1.88 13.00
N ILE A 63 -38.83 -0.93 13.17
CA ILE A 63 -37.97 -0.83 14.37
C ILE A 63 -38.81 -0.57 15.64
N LYS A 64 -39.87 0.23 15.56
CA LYS A 64 -40.77 0.48 16.70
C LYS A 64 -41.58 -0.75 17.12
N ILE A 65 -41.91 -1.64 16.19
CA ILE A 65 -42.71 -2.84 16.46
C ILE A 65 -41.85 -3.92 17.11
N GLN A 66 -40.58 -4.07 16.72
CA GLN A 66 -39.68 -5.03 17.35
C GLN A 66 -39.14 -4.59 18.72
N CYS A 67 -39.04 -3.28 18.99
CA CYS A 67 -38.50 -2.78 20.25
C CYS A 67 -39.55 -2.60 21.38
N SER A 68 -40.83 -2.90 21.12
CA SER A 68 -41.93 -2.72 22.09
C SER A 68 -42.69 -4.01 22.41
N GLY A 69 -42.40 -5.11 21.72
CA GLY A 69 -42.85 -6.44 22.12
C GLY A 69 -41.79 -7.10 22.99
N ASN A 70 -42.21 -7.67 24.13
CA ASN A 70 -41.38 -8.60 24.88
C ASN A 70 -40.82 -9.65 23.90
N LEU A 71 -39.51 -9.59 23.63
CA LEU A 71 -38.73 -10.70 23.08
C LEU A 71 -38.56 -11.77 24.17
N SER A 72 -39.68 -12.21 24.75
CA SER A 72 -39.75 -13.40 25.57
C SER A 72 -40.27 -14.51 24.68
N ASP A 73 -39.41 -15.51 24.49
CA ASP A 73 -39.71 -16.84 24.00
C ASP A 73 -39.74 -17.06 22.48
N LYS A 74 -38.69 -17.77 22.03
CA LYS A 74 -38.58 -18.69 20.87
C LYS A 74 -37.69 -18.32 19.69
N THR A 75 -36.85 -17.30 19.82
CA THR A 75 -35.58 -17.28 19.08
C THR A 75 -34.45 -17.13 20.08
N GLN A 76 -33.93 -18.25 20.59
CA GLN A 76 -32.50 -18.36 20.83
C GLN A 76 -31.85 -18.16 19.45
N GLY A 77 -31.73 -16.89 19.06
CA GLY A 77 -31.62 -16.47 17.68
C GLY A 77 -30.17 -16.46 17.28
N ASN A 78 -29.81 -17.31 16.32
CA ASN A 78 -28.51 -17.25 15.65
C ASN A 78 -28.18 -15.79 15.30
N LEU A 79 -26.97 -15.37 15.64
CA LEU A 79 -26.39 -14.14 15.11
C LEU A 79 -26.61 -14.14 13.59
N PRO A 80 -26.99 -13.02 12.95
CA PRO A 80 -27.09 -12.97 11.49
C PRO A 80 -25.73 -13.12 10.79
N PHE A 81 -24.65 -13.14 11.58
CA PHE A 81 -23.28 -13.38 11.15
C PHE A 81 -22.60 -14.28 12.19
N GLU A 82 -22.09 -15.44 11.77
CA GLU A 82 -21.33 -16.33 12.66
C GLU A 82 -19.88 -15.84 12.84
N ASN A 83 -19.35 -15.14 11.84
CA ASN A 83 -17.97 -14.66 11.81
C ASN A 83 -17.81 -13.47 10.84
N TYR A 84 -16.64 -12.82 10.89
CA TYR A 84 -16.35 -11.65 10.05
C TYR A 84 -16.29 -11.95 8.54
N GLU A 85 -15.99 -13.19 8.14
CA GLU A 85 -15.96 -13.58 6.72
C GLU A 85 -17.35 -13.50 6.07
N GLU A 86 -18.40 -13.80 6.82
CA GLU A 86 -19.78 -13.68 6.34
C GLU A 86 -20.18 -12.21 6.09
N ILE A 87 -19.70 -11.28 6.93
CA ILE A 87 -19.89 -9.83 6.73
C ILE A 87 -19.28 -9.43 5.40
N LYS A 88 -18.00 -9.78 5.16
CA LYS A 88 -17.30 -9.48 3.91
C LYS A 88 -18.01 -10.12 2.70
N SER A 89 -18.32 -11.41 2.77
CA SER A 89 -19.00 -12.14 1.69
C SER A 89 -20.34 -11.50 1.32
N LYS A 90 -21.11 -11.06 2.32
CA LYS A 90 -22.40 -10.38 2.10
C LYS A 90 -22.22 -9.05 1.38
N VAL A 91 -21.25 -8.24 1.79
CA VAL A 91 -20.94 -6.96 1.12
C VAL A 91 -20.48 -7.22 -0.31
N GLU A 92 -19.54 -8.15 -0.51
CA GLU A 92 -18.99 -8.45 -1.83
C GLU A 92 -20.09 -8.86 -2.82
N ASN A 93 -20.96 -9.78 -2.40
CA ASN A 93 -22.08 -10.23 -3.21
C ASN A 93 -23.07 -9.10 -3.52
N LYS A 94 -23.41 -8.28 -2.52
CA LYS A 94 -24.28 -7.10 -2.70
C LYS A 94 -23.72 -6.12 -3.74
N ILE A 95 -22.42 -5.85 -3.67
CA ILE A 95 -21.75 -4.90 -4.57
C ILE A 95 -21.62 -5.46 -5.98
N LYS A 96 -21.18 -6.73 -6.13
CA LYS A 96 -21.07 -7.39 -7.42
C LYS A 96 -22.42 -7.53 -8.12
N ASP A 97 -23.47 -7.89 -7.38
CA ASP A 97 -24.83 -7.97 -7.90
C ASP A 97 -25.31 -6.61 -8.41
N PHE A 98 -25.19 -5.56 -7.59
CA PHE A 98 -25.56 -4.21 -8.00
C PHE A 98 -24.78 -3.75 -9.25
N PHE A 99 -23.46 -3.95 -9.28
CA PHE A 99 -22.61 -3.56 -10.40
C PHE A 99 -23.06 -4.28 -11.67
N SER A 100 -23.22 -5.61 -11.63
CA SER A 100 -23.60 -6.41 -12.81
C SER A 100 -24.98 -6.05 -13.40
N LYS A 101 -25.93 -5.66 -12.54
CA LYS A 101 -27.29 -5.27 -12.96
C LYS A 101 -27.36 -3.87 -13.55
N ASN A 102 -26.44 -2.98 -13.16
CA ASN A 102 -26.59 -1.54 -13.41
C ASN A 102 -25.48 -0.92 -14.27
N ILE A 103 -24.33 -1.58 -14.39
CA ILE A 103 -23.15 -1.06 -15.10
C ILE A 103 -22.75 -2.08 -16.16
N ASN A 104 -22.77 -1.64 -17.42
CA ASN A 104 -22.34 -2.46 -18.54
C ASN A 104 -20.82 -2.44 -18.65
N PHE A 105 -20.16 -3.45 -18.08
CA PHE A 105 -18.73 -3.68 -18.20
C PHE A 105 -18.47 -5.16 -18.50
N HIS A 106 -17.58 -5.43 -19.44
CA HIS A 106 -17.32 -6.77 -19.95
C HIS A 106 -16.62 -7.71 -18.95
N LYS A 107 -16.16 -7.19 -17.81
CA LYS A 107 -15.55 -7.94 -16.71
C LYS A 107 -16.29 -7.69 -15.41
N LYS A 108 -16.15 -8.61 -14.46
CA LYS A 108 -16.56 -8.37 -13.07
C LYS A 108 -15.59 -7.36 -12.43
N PRO A 109 -16.07 -6.48 -11.53
CA PRO A 109 -15.20 -5.60 -10.78
C PRO A 109 -14.43 -6.42 -9.73
N ASP A 110 -13.21 -5.99 -9.45
CA ASP A 110 -12.53 -6.33 -8.20
C ASP A 110 -13.18 -5.54 -7.06
N VAL A 111 -13.39 -6.17 -5.90
CA VAL A 111 -14.00 -5.52 -4.74
C VAL A 111 -13.03 -5.64 -3.56
N ILE A 112 -12.65 -4.50 -2.99
CA ILE A 112 -11.87 -4.40 -1.76
C ILE A 112 -12.84 -4.01 -0.65
N ILE A 113 -12.97 -4.87 0.35
CA ILE A 113 -13.77 -4.58 1.55
C ILE A 113 -12.80 -4.22 2.67
N SER A 114 -12.99 -3.05 3.26
CA SER A 114 -12.12 -2.54 4.30
C SER A 114 -12.89 -2.18 5.58
N TYR A 115 -12.13 -2.01 6.66
CA TYR A 115 -12.60 -1.99 8.04
C TYR A 115 -13.23 -0.64 8.38
N SER A 116 -14.56 -0.55 8.44
CA SER A 116 -15.27 0.69 8.73
C SER A 116 -15.40 0.98 10.22
N PHE A 117 -15.55 2.23 10.66
CA PHE A 117 -15.81 2.53 12.07
C PHE A 117 -17.12 3.33 12.23
N GLY A 118 -17.74 3.22 13.41
CA GLY A 118 -18.92 4.00 13.78
C GLY A 118 -20.20 3.17 13.95
N SER A 119 -21.29 3.87 14.29
CA SER A 119 -22.56 3.27 14.71
C SER A 119 -23.64 3.45 13.63
N TYR A 120 -24.28 2.36 13.21
CA TYR A 120 -25.32 2.28 12.16
C TYR A 120 -26.66 1.85 12.77
N ASN A 121 -27.70 1.49 12.00
CA ASN A 121 -29.00 1.18 12.59
C ASN A 121 -29.00 -0.17 13.33
N THR A 122 -28.40 -1.19 12.72
CA THR A 122 -28.34 -2.58 13.23
C THR A 122 -26.93 -3.06 13.55
N LEU A 123 -25.90 -2.37 13.04
CA LEU A 123 -24.50 -2.68 13.27
C LEU A 123 -23.78 -1.52 13.95
N GLU A 124 -22.75 -1.86 14.72
CA GLU A 124 -21.79 -0.91 15.29
C GLU A 124 -20.39 -1.48 15.11
N PHE A 125 -19.46 -0.66 14.63
CA PHE A 125 -18.08 -1.07 14.36
C PHE A 125 -17.12 -0.30 15.25
N GLU A 126 -16.43 -1.01 16.13
CA GLU A 126 -15.43 -0.47 17.05
C GLU A 126 -14.03 -0.84 16.56
N GLY A 127 -13.18 0.17 16.35
CA GLY A 127 -11.81 0.06 15.84
C GLY A 127 -11.31 1.43 15.37
N GLN A 128 -10.19 1.45 14.63
CA GLN A 128 -9.60 2.70 14.12
C GLN A 128 -10.01 3.00 12.68
N ALA A 129 -9.96 4.28 12.33
CA ALA A 129 -10.15 4.73 10.95
C ALA A 129 -8.98 4.31 10.05
N GLU A 130 -7.78 4.25 10.62
CA GLU A 130 -6.51 3.92 9.95
C GLU A 130 -6.49 2.48 9.45
N ASP A 131 -7.21 1.57 10.11
CA ASP A 131 -7.38 0.20 9.63
C ASP A 131 -8.04 0.19 8.25
N PHE A 132 -8.98 1.10 7.99
CA PHE A 132 -9.58 1.25 6.66
C PHE A 132 -8.50 1.53 5.61
N PHE A 133 -7.59 2.47 5.88
CA PHE A 133 -6.48 2.77 4.97
C PHE A 133 -5.57 1.55 4.76
N ALA A 134 -5.19 0.85 5.83
CA ALA A 134 -4.34 -0.34 5.76
C ALA A 134 -4.98 -1.45 4.90
N GLY A 135 -6.27 -1.71 5.10
CA GLY A 135 -7.02 -2.70 4.32
C GLY A 135 -7.14 -2.32 2.84
N VAL A 136 -7.38 -1.04 2.55
CA VAL A 136 -7.45 -0.54 1.16
C VAL A 136 -6.08 -0.65 0.48
N LEU A 137 -5.01 -0.18 1.14
CA LEU A 137 -3.67 -0.25 0.58
C LEU A 137 -3.24 -1.70 0.32
N LYS A 138 -3.49 -2.62 1.27
CA LYS A 138 -3.23 -4.06 1.07
C LYS A 138 -3.96 -4.59 -0.17
N GLY A 139 -5.27 -4.32 -0.27
CA GLY A 139 -6.09 -4.75 -1.39
C GLY A 139 -5.57 -4.21 -2.73
N LEU A 140 -5.25 -2.92 -2.78
CA LEU A 140 -4.70 -2.27 -3.98
C LEU A 140 -3.33 -2.85 -4.36
N VAL A 141 -2.43 -3.00 -3.39
CA VAL A 141 -1.10 -3.60 -3.61
C VAL A 141 -1.25 -5.01 -4.20
N TYR A 142 -2.12 -5.86 -3.64
CA TYR A 142 -2.34 -7.22 -4.15
C TYR A 142 -2.95 -7.23 -5.56
N LYS A 143 -3.92 -6.36 -5.84
CA LYS A 143 -4.50 -6.26 -7.19
C LYS A 143 -3.49 -5.79 -8.21
N PHE A 144 -2.63 -4.85 -7.86
CA PHE A 144 -1.59 -4.40 -8.77
C PHE A 144 -0.48 -5.43 -8.92
N THR A 145 -0.08 -6.19 -7.90
CA THR A 145 0.87 -7.30 -8.10
C THR A 145 0.29 -8.35 -9.05
N GLU A 146 -0.97 -8.77 -8.88
CA GLU A 146 -1.68 -9.67 -9.81
C GLU A 146 -1.66 -9.13 -11.26
N TYR A 147 -1.90 -7.83 -11.46
CA TYR A 147 -1.86 -7.22 -12.79
C TYR A 147 -0.45 -7.20 -13.39
N LEU A 148 0.56 -6.92 -12.57
CA LEU A 148 1.96 -6.80 -12.97
C LEU A 148 2.65 -8.16 -13.14
N GLU A 149 2.06 -9.27 -12.68
CA GLU A 149 2.60 -10.61 -12.91
C GLU A 149 2.81 -10.92 -14.40
N LYS A 150 1.97 -10.35 -15.27
CA LYS A 150 2.03 -10.50 -16.73
C LYS A 150 3.08 -9.63 -17.41
N GLY A 151 3.74 -8.76 -16.64
CA GLY A 151 4.67 -7.76 -17.14
C GLY A 151 4.32 -6.36 -16.63
N ILE A 152 5.35 -5.54 -16.49
CA ILE A 152 5.22 -4.16 -16.02
C ILE A 152 5.01 -3.27 -17.24
N PRO A 153 3.81 -2.67 -17.43
CA PRO A 153 3.55 -1.80 -18.57
C PRO A 153 4.42 -0.55 -18.48
N GLU A 154 4.68 0.09 -19.63
CA GLU A 154 5.46 1.34 -19.68
C GLU A 154 4.72 2.54 -19.06
N LYS A 155 3.38 2.48 -19.09
CA LYS A 155 2.49 3.53 -18.59
C LYS A 155 1.26 2.94 -17.91
N ILE A 156 0.91 3.49 -16.75
CA ILE A 156 -0.32 3.19 -16.00
C ILE A 156 -1.11 4.49 -15.83
N GLU A 157 -2.40 4.45 -16.18
CA GLU A 157 -3.34 5.54 -15.89
C GLU A 157 -4.32 5.06 -14.81
N ILE A 158 -4.32 5.76 -13.67
CA ILE A 158 -5.24 5.52 -12.57
C ILE A 158 -6.32 6.60 -12.60
N ILE A 159 -7.58 6.19 -12.60
CA ILE A 159 -8.73 7.09 -12.55
C ILE A 159 -9.47 6.82 -11.23
N LEU A 160 -9.49 7.80 -10.34
CA LEU A 160 -10.14 7.71 -9.04
C LEU A 160 -11.48 8.46 -9.07
N ASP A 161 -12.59 7.72 -9.02
CA ASP A 161 -13.94 8.27 -8.94
C ASP A 161 -14.38 8.42 -7.48
N VAL A 162 -14.34 9.64 -6.95
CA VAL A 162 -14.72 9.92 -5.54
C VAL A 162 -16.20 10.24 -5.35
N SER A 163 -17.01 10.20 -6.42
CA SER A 163 -18.40 10.69 -6.43
C SER A 163 -19.32 10.02 -5.41
N HIS A 164 -19.05 8.75 -5.11
CA HIS A 164 -19.93 7.89 -4.30
C HIS A 164 -19.29 7.41 -2.99
N GLY A 165 -18.08 7.90 -2.69
CA GLY A 165 -17.42 7.63 -1.42
C GLY A 165 -18.04 8.43 -0.28
N ILE A 166 -17.90 7.93 0.96
CA ILE A 166 -18.53 8.54 2.14
C ILE A 166 -17.48 9.00 3.16
N ASN A 167 -17.47 10.30 3.47
CA ASN A 167 -16.65 10.90 4.53
C ASN A 167 -15.17 10.47 4.45
N TYR A 168 -14.65 9.86 5.53
CA TYR A 168 -13.26 9.44 5.66
C TYR A 168 -12.87 8.32 4.69
N THR A 169 -13.81 7.48 4.24
CA THR A 169 -13.49 6.36 3.32
C THR A 169 -12.95 6.87 1.98
N THR A 170 -13.48 8.00 1.51
CA THR A 170 -12.99 8.69 0.30
C THR A 170 -11.56 9.17 0.49
N VAL A 171 -11.29 9.84 1.61
CA VAL A 171 -9.96 10.41 1.93
C VAL A 171 -8.93 9.29 2.08
N MET A 172 -9.25 8.24 2.84
CA MET A 172 -8.35 7.10 3.03
C MET A 172 -8.12 6.33 1.73
N THR A 173 -9.13 6.21 0.88
CA THR A 173 -8.96 5.59 -0.45
C THR A 173 -8.07 6.44 -1.34
N TYR A 174 -8.27 7.76 -1.36
CA TYR A 174 -7.41 8.69 -2.09
C TYR A 174 -5.95 8.57 -1.65
N GLU A 175 -5.68 8.58 -0.35
CA GLU A 175 -4.32 8.45 0.19
C GLU A 175 -3.69 7.09 -0.16
N ALA A 176 -4.47 6.00 -0.11
CA ALA A 176 -3.98 4.67 -0.49
C ALA A 176 -3.65 4.59 -1.99
N VAL A 177 -4.49 5.17 -2.84
CA VAL A 177 -4.27 5.27 -4.30
C VAL A 177 -3.04 6.11 -4.60
N ARG A 178 -2.90 7.27 -3.95
CA ARG A 178 -1.73 8.15 -4.10
C ARG A 178 -0.44 7.45 -3.67
N THR A 179 -0.48 6.76 -2.53
CA THR A 179 0.65 5.96 -2.04
C THR A 179 1.06 4.89 -3.05
N LEU A 180 0.12 4.10 -3.55
CA LEU A 180 0.40 3.09 -4.57
C LEU A 180 0.98 3.72 -5.86
N ALA A 181 0.39 4.81 -6.34
CA ALA A 181 0.84 5.51 -7.53
C ALA A 181 2.29 6.00 -7.40
N GLN A 182 2.66 6.53 -6.23
CA GLN A 182 4.03 6.97 -5.93
C GLN A 182 5.03 5.82 -5.88
N LEU A 183 4.62 4.63 -5.41
CA LEU A 183 5.48 3.44 -5.46
C LEU A 183 5.66 2.92 -6.89
N LEU A 184 4.59 2.89 -7.69
CA LEU A 184 4.62 2.50 -9.10
C LEU A 184 5.51 3.42 -9.93
N ALA A 185 5.50 4.73 -9.64
CA ALA A 185 6.23 5.74 -10.37
C ALA A 185 7.76 5.53 -10.39
N TYR A 186 8.31 4.78 -9.42
CA TYR A 186 9.73 4.37 -9.45
C TYR A 186 10.10 3.51 -10.68
N PHE A 187 9.12 2.87 -11.33
CA PHE A 187 9.39 1.84 -12.35
C PHE A 187 8.65 2.03 -13.67
N THR A 188 7.59 2.85 -13.68
CA THR A 188 6.74 3.11 -14.84
C THR A 188 6.22 4.55 -14.79
N GLU A 189 5.85 5.11 -15.94
CA GLU A 189 5.08 6.35 -15.95
C GLU A 189 3.69 6.10 -15.35
N VAL A 190 3.26 6.95 -14.42
CA VAL A 190 1.94 6.85 -13.78
C VAL A 190 1.24 8.18 -13.88
N SER A 191 0.02 8.20 -14.43
CA SER A 191 -0.87 9.35 -14.35
C SER A 191 -2.03 9.06 -13.40
N LEU A 192 -2.48 10.09 -12.68
CA LEU A 192 -3.63 10.01 -11.78
C LEU A 192 -4.65 11.08 -12.13
N LYS A 193 -5.88 10.66 -12.43
CA LYS A 193 -7.02 11.53 -12.67
C LYS A 193 -8.04 11.32 -11.55
N VAL A 194 -8.46 12.38 -10.89
CA VAL A 194 -9.47 12.32 -9.82
C VAL A 194 -10.74 13.00 -10.29
N LEU A 195 -11.85 12.27 -10.21
CA LEU A 195 -13.14 12.65 -10.75
C LEU A 195 -14.18 12.75 -9.64
N ASN A 196 -15.03 13.77 -9.73
CA ASN A 196 -16.18 13.93 -8.83
C ASN A 196 -17.42 14.41 -9.59
N ALA A 197 -18.54 13.75 -9.38
CA ALA A 197 -19.83 14.18 -9.90
C ALA A 197 -20.36 15.40 -9.16
N ASP A 198 -21.09 16.23 -9.90
CA ASP A 198 -21.98 17.23 -9.32
C ASP A 198 -22.93 16.62 -8.28
N PRO A 199 -23.26 17.34 -7.18
CA PRO A 199 -24.14 16.84 -6.14
C PRO A 199 -25.58 16.65 -6.63
N VAL A 200 -26.24 15.59 -6.12
CA VAL A 200 -27.64 15.25 -6.46
C VAL A 200 -28.65 16.12 -5.71
N ILE A 201 -28.32 16.58 -4.49
CA ILE A 201 -29.27 17.21 -3.57
C ILE A 201 -29.74 18.58 -4.10
N GLY A 202 -31.06 18.79 -4.12
CA GLY A 202 -31.70 20.07 -4.46
C GLY A 202 -31.75 20.40 -5.96
N ARG A 203 -31.33 19.48 -6.84
CA ARG A 203 -31.33 19.71 -8.30
C ARG A 203 -32.59 19.19 -8.98
N ASN A 204 -32.99 19.90 -10.03
CA ASN A 204 -33.96 19.40 -11.00
C ASN A 204 -33.33 18.23 -11.78
N ILE A 205 -33.85 17.01 -11.55
CA ILE A 205 -33.36 15.72 -12.12
C ILE A 205 -33.29 15.74 -13.66
N GLN A 206 -33.89 16.73 -14.32
CA GLN A 206 -33.85 16.89 -15.77
C GLN A 206 -32.46 17.31 -16.31
N LYS A 207 -31.61 18.00 -15.54
CA LYS A 207 -30.27 18.39 -16.00
C LYS A 207 -29.25 17.27 -15.74
N PRO A 208 -28.33 16.97 -16.69
CA PRO A 208 -27.28 16.00 -16.46
C PRO A 208 -26.34 16.46 -15.34
N LEU A 209 -25.92 15.54 -14.47
CA LEU A 209 -24.85 15.76 -13.51
C LEU A 209 -23.52 15.66 -14.24
N ARG A 210 -22.72 16.72 -14.18
CA ARG A 210 -21.40 16.72 -14.79
C ARG A 210 -20.43 15.92 -13.92
N ILE A 211 -19.60 15.09 -14.56
CA ILE A 211 -18.41 14.52 -13.93
C ILE A 211 -17.27 15.50 -14.16
N ASN A 212 -16.73 16.02 -13.06
CA ASN A 212 -15.67 17.02 -13.08
C ASN A 212 -14.34 16.35 -12.77
N GLU A 213 -13.31 16.66 -13.55
CA GLU A 213 -11.93 16.41 -13.18
C GLU A 213 -11.53 17.45 -12.12
N ILE A 214 -11.29 16.99 -10.91
CA ILE A 214 -10.95 17.87 -9.78
C ILE A 214 -9.44 17.91 -9.51
N GLU A 215 -8.71 16.90 -9.99
CA GLU A 215 -7.26 16.82 -9.89
C GLU A 215 -6.72 15.95 -11.04
N TYR A 216 -5.60 16.36 -11.62
CA TYR A 216 -4.91 15.58 -12.65
C TYR A 216 -3.39 15.73 -12.53
N TYR A 217 -2.74 14.59 -12.45
CA TYR A 217 -1.29 14.45 -12.55
C TYR A 217 -0.97 13.69 -13.83
N SER A 218 -0.37 14.38 -14.81
CA SER A 218 0.11 13.73 -16.03
C SER A 218 1.27 12.77 -15.76
N SER A 219 2.05 13.03 -14.70
CA SER A 219 3.10 12.15 -14.20
C SER A 219 3.20 12.29 -12.69
N ILE A 220 3.07 11.17 -11.96
CA ILE A 220 3.26 11.08 -10.52
C ILE A 220 4.76 10.98 -10.24
N PHE A 221 5.26 11.85 -9.36
CA PHE A 221 6.64 11.77 -8.92
C PHE A 221 6.82 10.59 -7.92
N PRO A 222 7.88 9.77 -8.07
CA PRO A 222 8.12 8.67 -7.15
C PRO A 222 8.38 9.19 -5.74
N ASN A 223 7.77 8.54 -4.74
CA ASN A 223 7.95 8.93 -3.36
C ASN A 223 7.75 7.74 -2.43
N LEU A 224 8.65 7.60 -1.47
CA LEU A 224 8.63 6.53 -0.49
C LEU A 224 8.69 7.16 0.90
N VAL A 225 7.56 7.13 1.61
CA VAL A 225 7.49 7.53 3.01
C VAL A 225 7.54 6.27 3.86
N VAL A 226 8.48 6.22 4.80
CA VAL A 226 8.59 5.15 5.80
C VAL A 226 8.33 5.78 7.16
N TYR A 227 7.53 5.10 7.97
CA TYR A 227 7.11 5.61 9.27
C TYR A 227 8.19 5.39 10.34
N ARG A 228 8.15 6.23 11.38
CA ARG A 228 9.17 6.30 12.42
C ARG A 228 8.91 5.26 13.51
N ILE A 229 9.91 4.44 13.82
CA ILE A 229 10.00 3.79 15.13
C ILE A 229 10.56 4.83 16.12
N LYS A 230 9.84 5.17 17.18
CA LYS A 230 10.43 5.93 18.28
C LYS A 230 11.41 5.01 19.03
N LYS A 231 12.66 5.45 19.18
CA LYS A 231 13.78 4.68 19.78
C LYS A 231 13.50 4.22 21.22
N GLU A 232 12.52 4.83 21.88
CA GLU A 232 12.09 4.56 23.26
C GLU A 232 11.00 3.46 23.36
N ASP A 233 10.32 3.12 22.26
CA ASP A 233 9.18 2.21 22.27
C ASP A 233 9.56 0.87 21.61
N LYS A 234 9.96 -0.12 22.40
CA LYS A 234 10.18 -1.50 21.89
C LYS A 234 8.90 -2.13 21.31
N GLU A 235 7.73 -1.62 21.69
CA GLU A 235 6.42 -2.00 21.15
C GLU A 235 6.20 -1.47 19.72
N CYS A 236 6.90 -0.39 19.31
CA CYS A 236 6.75 0.24 18.00
C CYS A 236 7.39 -0.53 16.83
N GLU A 237 7.97 -1.72 17.04
CA GLU A 237 8.45 -2.57 15.94
C GLU A 237 7.38 -3.55 15.44
N GLN A 238 6.27 -3.71 16.18
CA GLN A 238 5.21 -4.63 15.82
C GLN A 238 4.38 -4.09 14.65
N ILE A 239 3.93 -4.98 13.77
CA ILE A 239 3.01 -4.66 12.65
C ILE A 239 1.53 -4.67 13.09
N LEU A 240 1.24 -5.19 14.28
CA LEU A 240 -0.08 -5.17 14.92
C LEU A 240 0.09 -4.68 16.34
N GLU A 241 -0.96 -4.09 16.90
CA GLU A 241 -1.00 -3.65 18.30
C GLU A 241 -2.38 -3.95 18.88
N ALA A 242 -2.42 -4.42 20.12
CA ALA A 242 -3.65 -4.78 20.80
C ALA A 242 -4.28 -3.59 21.52
N TYR A 243 -5.59 -3.52 21.47
CA TYR A 243 -6.40 -2.66 22.36
C TYR A 243 -6.79 -3.34 23.65
N ASP A 244 -6.73 -4.65 23.65
CA ASP A 244 -7.27 -5.51 24.68
C ASP A 244 -6.12 -6.24 25.34
N ASP A 245 -5.91 -5.94 26.63
CA ASP A 245 -4.88 -6.56 27.47
C ASP A 245 -5.02 -8.09 27.54
N SER A 246 -6.16 -8.67 27.13
CA SER A 246 -6.31 -10.13 27.01
C SER A 246 -5.51 -10.73 25.84
N ILE A 247 -5.04 -9.92 24.90
CA ILE A 247 -4.12 -10.35 23.83
C ILE A 247 -2.69 -10.18 24.33
N ASN A 248 -2.22 -11.20 25.06
CA ASN A 248 -0.91 -11.16 25.72
C ASN A 248 0.28 -11.43 24.79
N GLU A 249 0.07 -11.88 23.54
CA GLU A 249 1.19 -12.28 22.67
C GLU A 249 0.91 -12.03 21.18
N ILE A 250 1.35 -10.86 20.68
CA ILE A 250 1.56 -10.61 19.25
C ILE A 250 2.95 -11.19 18.94
N GLY A 251 3.01 -12.39 18.35
CA GLY A 251 4.24 -13.17 18.27
C GLY A 251 5.44 -12.45 17.64
N ASP A 252 6.66 -12.77 18.12
CA ASP A 252 7.93 -12.13 17.75
C ASP A 252 8.26 -12.09 16.23
N ASN A 253 7.59 -12.92 15.42
CA ASN A 253 7.75 -12.96 13.96
C ASN A 253 7.18 -11.72 13.22
N MET A 254 6.75 -10.71 13.96
CA MET A 254 6.05 -9.50 13.49
C MET A 254 6.90 -8.22 13.56
N LYS A 255 8.24 -8.34 13.56
CA LYS A 255 9.19 -7.19 13.59
C LYS A 255 9.76 -6.86 12.20
N LEU A 256 10.04 -5.56 11.99
CA LEU A 256 10.65 -5.02 10.76
C LEU A 256 12.07 -4.51 11.03
N GLU A 257 13.08 -5.31 10.72
CA GLU A 257 14.47 -4.85 10.81
C GLU A 257 15.12 -4.73 9.44
N ARG A 258 15.05 -5.79 8.64
CA ARG A 258 15.68 -5.82 7.31
C ARG A 258 14.91 -4.98 6.31
N GLU A 259 13.60 -4.97 6.42
CA GLU A 259 12.70 -4.19 5.58
C GLU A 259 12.96 -2.68 5.72
N HIS A 260 13.27 -2.21 6.94
CA HIS A 260 13.69 -0.82 7.17
C HIS A 260 15.02 -0.51 6.49
N ILE A 261 16.03 -1.36 6.64
CA ILE A 261 17.33 -1.18 5.98
C ILE A 261 17.15 -1.11 4.46
N PHE A 262 16.37 -2.03 3.88
CA PHE A 262 16.06 -2.06 2.46
C PHE A 262 15.39 -0.77 1.97
N LEU A 263 14.34 -0.31 2.66
CA LEU A 263 13.64 0.93 2.28
C LEU A 263 14.52 2.17 2.50
N SER A 264 15.34 2.18 3.55
CA SER A 264 16.33 3.24 3.80
C SER A 264 17.30 3.37 2.64
N ALA A 265 17.80 2.23 2.17
CA ALA A 265 18.74 2.18 1.06
C ALA A 265 18.13 2.76 -0.23
N ILE A 266 16.83 2.53 -0.47
CA ILE A 266 16.11 3.16 -1.58
C ILE A 266 16.01 4.67 -1.38
N ILE A 267 15.56 5.13 -0.21
CA ILE A 267 15.38 6.57 0.07
C ILE A 267 16.71 7.35 -0.07
N HIS A 268 17.80 6.78 0.42
CA HIS A 268 19.09 7.45 0.48
C HIS A 268 20.00 7.19 -0.74
N GLY A 269 19.55 6.37 -1.69
CA GLY A 269 20.31 6.07 -2.90
C GLY A 269 21.58 5.27 -2.62
N THR A 270 21.48 4.18 -1.85
CA THR A 270 22.61 3.29 -1.53
C THR A 270 22.42 1.90 -2.19
N PRO A 271 22.60 1.80 -3.52
CA PRO A 271 22.13 0.65 -4.33
C PRO A 271 22.72 -0.71 -3.96
N LEU A 272 23.96 -0.76 -3.45
CA LEU A 272 24.54 -2.02 -2.93
C LEU A 272 23.65 -2.60 -1.83
N TYR A 273 23.20 -1.75 -0.90
CA TYR A 273 22.41 -2.14 0.26
C TYR A 273 20.96 -2.47 -0.12
N ILE A 274 20.43 -1.89 -1.21
CA ILE A 274 19.15 -2.32 -1.77
C ILE A 274 19.21 -3.80 -2.13
N LEU A 275 20.24 -4.23 -2.88
CA LEU A 275 20.38 -5.62 -3.33
C LEU A 275 20.86 -6.57 -2.22
N THR A 276 21.64 -6.10 -1.25
CA THR A 276 22.07 -6.93 -0.11
C THR A 276 20.93 -7.20 0.88
N TYR A 277 20.06 -6.22 1.12
CA TYR A 277 18.99 -6.31 2.11
C TYR A 277 17.60 -6.56 1.51
N MET A 278 17.48 -6.69 0.18
CA MET A 278 16.21 -6.94 -0.50
C MET A 278 15.49 -8.15 0.12
N PRO A 279 14.29 -7.95 0.70
CA PRO A 279 13.50 -9.06 1.21
C PRO A 279 12.80 -9.80 0.06
N SER A 280 12.58 -11.11 0.24
CA SER A 280 11.76 -11.94 -0.65
C SER A 280 10.32 -11.45 -0.64
N SER A 281 9.76 -11.13 -1.81
CA SER A 281 8.36 -10.69 -1.91
C SER A 281 7.38 -11.78 -1.45
N LYS A 282 7.73 -13.06 -1.68
CA LYS A 282 6.96 -14.21 -1.20
C LYS A 282 6.91 -14.27 0.33
N ASP A 283 8.05 -14.07 0.98
CA ASP A 283 8.14 -14.14 2.44
C ASP A 283 7.40 -12.96 3.08
N LEU A 284 7.54 -11.76 2.50
CA LEU A 284 6.78 -10.59 2.95
C LEU A 284 5.27 -10.78 2.77
N LYS A 285 4.83 -11.33 1.63
CA LYS A 285 3.40 -11.63 1.42
C LYS A 285 2.88 -12.59 2.49
N ALA A 286 3.64 -13.65 2.81
CA ALA A 286 3.26 -14.58 3.86
C ALA A 286 3.15 -13.89 5.24
N LYS A 287 4.09 -13.01 5.59
CA LYS A 287 4.01 -12.20 6.83
C LYS A 287 2.77 -11.27 6.84
N ILE A 288 2.52 -10.56 5.73
CA ILE A 288 1.35 -9.67 5.57
C ILE A 288 0.04 -10.45 5.72
N ASP A 289 -0.07 -11.61 5.07
CA ASP A 289 -1.25 -12.47 5.12
C ASP A 289 -1.46 -13.06 6.52
N ASN A 290 -0.39 -13.50 7.18
CA ASN A 290 -0.47 -13.98 8.56
C ASN A 290 -0.94 -12.88 9.51
N ALA A 291 -0.41 -11.67 9.39
CA ALA A 291 -0.83 -10.54 10.23
C ALA A 291 -2.28 -10.13 9.97
N ALA A 292 -2.69 -10.00 8.70
CA ALA A 292 -4.08 -9.71 8.37
C ALA A 292 -5.04 -10.82 8.84
N GLY A 293 -4.65 -12.08 8.69
CA GLY A 293 -5.43 -13.21 9.18
C GLY A 293 -5.53 -13.23 10.70
N TYR A 294 -4.47 -12.87 11.42
CA TYR A 294 -4.48 -12.74 12.88
C TYR A 294 -5.35 -11.56 13.33
N TYR A 295 -5.27 -10.42 12.64
CA TYR A 295 -6.16 -9.28 12.84
C TYR A 295 -7.62 -9.69 12.72
N GLU A 296 -8.01 -10.32 11.61
CA GLU A 296 -9.41 -10.70 11.34
C GLU A 296 -9.94 -11.78 12.28
N LYS A 297 -9.09 -12.74 12.69
CA LYS A 297 -9.46 -13.78 13.68
C LYS A 297 -9.78 -13.20 15.06
N ASN A 298 -9.27 -12.02 15.39
CA ASN A 298 -9.50 -11.32 16.65
C ASN A 298 -10.60 -10.25 16.55
N ILE A 299 -11.38 -10.23 15.45
CA ILE A 299 -12.60 -9.45 15.36
C ILE A 299 -13.73 -10.23 16.05
N ILE A 300 -14.31 -9.65 17.10
CA ILE A 300 -15.43 -10.25 17.83
C ILE A 300 -16.74 -9.67 17.32
N ILE A 301 -17.74 -10.53 17.15
CA ILE A 301 -19.12 -10.15 16.86
C ILE A 301 -19.93 -10.43 18.13
N GLU A 302 -20.45 -9.38 18.74
CA GLU A 302 -21.25 -9.44 19.97
C GLU A 302 -22.70 -9.03 19.67
N ASN A 303 -23.64 -9.72 20.29
CA ASN A 303 -25.06 -9.38 20.27
C ASN A 303 -25.62 -9.63 21.67
N GLU A 304 -25.56 -8.61 22.50
CA GLU A 304 -26.04 -8.71 23.88
C GLU A 304 -27.57 -8.75 23.93
N ILE A 305 -28.11 -9.58 24.81
CA ILE A 305 -29.56 -9.72 24.99
C ILE A 305 -30.12 -8.38 25.50
N GLY A 306 -30.95 -7.74 24.67
CA GLY A 306 -31.57 -6.44 24.98
C GLY A 306 -30.92 -5.27 24.24
N GLU A 307 -29.77 -5.46 23.59
CA GLU A 307 -29.20 -4.46 22.68
C GLU A 307 -29.88 -4.50 21.31
N LYS A 308 -30.02 -3.32 20.69
CA LYS A 308 -30.65 -3.18 19.36
C LYS A 308 -29.67 -3.38 18.21
N LYS A 309 -28.37 -3.43 18.50
CA LYS A 309 -27.30 -3.46 17.51
C LYS A 309 -26.35 -4.60 17.79
N ILE A 310 -25.81 -5.16 16.72
CA ILE A 310 -24.71 -6.12 16.76
C ILE A 310 -23.42 -5.32 16.71
N LYS A 311 -22.52 -5.55 17.67
CA LYS A 311 -21.23 -4.89 17.76
C LYS A 311 -20.17 -5.75 17.08
N VAL A 312 -19.39 -5.15 16.19
CA VAL A 312 -18.22 -5.74 15.54
C VAL A 312 -17.00 -5.03 16.13
N LYS A 313 -16.33 -5.69 17.07
CA LYS A 313 -15.20 -5.14 17.82
C LYS A 313 -13.89 -5.67 17.29
N ARG A 314 -13.00 -4.79 16.82
CA ARG A 314 -11.61 -5.15 16.50
C ARG A 314 -10.76 -4.98 17.74
N LYS A 315 -10.15 -6.08 18.18
CA LYS A 315 -9.24 -6.08 19.34
C LYS A 315 -7.81 -5.67 19.00
N LEU A 316 -7.49 -5.59 17.71
CA LEU A 316 -6.19 -5.25 17.18
C LEU A 316 -6.31 -4.04 16.24
N ARG A 317 -5.20 -3.35 16.01
CA ARG A 317 -5.02 -2.36 14.94
C ARG A 317 -3.84 -2.70 14.06
N PHE A 318 -3.88 -2.26 12.80
CA PHE A 318 -2.68 -2.21 11.97
C PHE A 318 -1.82 -1.01 12.38
N THR A 319 -0.54 -1.26 12.62
CA THR A 319 0.40 -0.17 12.91
C THR A 319 0.97 0.40 11.61
N GLU A 320 1.67 1.52 11.73
CA GLU A 320 2.42 2.12 10.63
C GLU A 320 3.46 1.16 10.01
N ASN A 321 3.99 0.23 10.79
CA ASN A 321 4.90 -0.81 10.29
C ASN A 321 4.19 -1.77 9.34
N TYR A 322 2.93 -2.10 9.56
CA TYR A 322 2.17 -2.88 8.59
C TYR A 322 2.16 -2.20 7.21
N ILE A 323 1.98 -0.87 7.20
CA ILE A 323 2.03 -0.06 5.98
C ILE A 323 3.43 -0.07 5.36
N THR A 324 4.47 0.06 6.18
CA THR A 324 5.87 -0.05 5.73
C THR A 324 6.16 -1.42 5.11
N MET A 325 5.62 -2.49 5.68
CA MET A 325 5.77 -3.85 5.17
C MET A 325 5.07 -4.03 3.82
N LEU A 326 3.88 -3.45 3.62
CA LEU A 326 3.19 -3.43 2.33
C LEU A 326 4.03 -2.72 1.25
N LYS A 327 4.67 -1.60 1.59
CA LYS A 327 5.56 -0.85 0.70
C LYS A 327 6.79 -1.69 0.33
N ALA A 328 7.43 -2.31 1.31
CA ALA A 328 8.57 -3.21 1.10
C ALA A 328 8.18 -4.39 0.20
N TYR A 329 7.03 -5.02 0.46
CA TYR A 329 6.52 -6.13 -0.37
C TYR A 329 6.36 -5.71 -1.82
N PHE A 330 5.70 -4.57 -2.05
CA PHE A 330 5.40 -4.11 -3.40
C PHE A 330 6.67 -3.76 -4.19
N LEU A 331 7.62 -3.05 -3.57
CA LEU A 331 8.89 -2.70 -4.20
C LEU A 331 9.74 -3.94 -4.47
N SER A 332 9.85 -4.87 -3.51
CA SER A 332 10.54 -6.15 -3.72
C SER A 332 9.91 -6.97 -4.85
N PHE A 333 8.58 -7.06 -4.89
CA PHE A 333 7.89 -7.78 -5.96
C PHE A 333 8.24 -7.23 -7.34
N ILE A 334 8.20 -5.91 -7.51
CA ILE A 334 8.54 -5.27 -8.79
C ILE A 334 10.01 -5.50 -9.14
N LEU A 335 10.93 -5.40 -8.17
CA LEU A 335 12.35 -5.66 -8.38
C LEU A 335 12.62 -7.11 -8.81
N GLU A 336 11.97 -8.08 -8.18
CA GLU A 336 12.03 -9.49 -8.59
C GLU A 336 11.53 -9.69 -10.02
N LYS A 337 10.42 -9.03 -10.40
CA LYS A 337 9.90 -9.06 -11.79
C LYS A 337 10.84 -8.40 -12.79
N LYS A 338 11.69 -7.47 -12.35
CA LYS A 338 12.75 -6.85 -13.17
C LYS A 338 14.06 -7.63 -13.14
N GLY A 339 14.10 -8.80 -12.50
CA GLY A 339 15.26 -9.71 -12.48
C GLY A 339 16.27 -9.43 -11.37
N PHE A 340 15.93 -8.57 -10.40
CA PHE A 340 16.76 -8.36 -9.22
C PHE A 340 16.40 -9.37 -8.13
N SER A 341 17.39 -9.72 -7.31
CA SER A 341 17.21 -10.60 -6.16
C SER A 341 18.14 -10.15 -5.06
N LYS A 342 17.91 -10.66 -3.85
CA LYS A 342 18.89 -10.54 -2.77
C LYS A 342 20.23 -11.13 -3.21
N LYS A 343 21.32 -10.40 -3.01
CA LYS A 343 22.69 -10.83 -3.35
C LYS A 343 23.69 -10.39 -2.28
N GLU A 344 24.51 -11.32 -1.81
CA GLU A 344 25.65 -10.99 -0.94
C GLU A 344 26.82 -10.40 -1.74
N GLU A 345 26.97 -10.86 -2.98
CA GLU A 345 27.96 -10.39 -3.95
C GLU A 345 27.21 -9.77 -5.13
N VAL A 346 27.44 -8.49 -5.36
CA VAL A 346 26.67 -7.66 -6.30
C VAL A 346 27.59 -7.20 -7.43
N LEU A 347 27.17 -7.43 -8.67
CA LEU A 347 27.88 -6.93 -9.85
C LEU A 347 27.74 -5.41 -9.96
N LEU A 348 28.80 -4.71 -10.35
CA LEU A 348 28.76 -3.27 -10.61
C LEU A 348 27.76 -2.96 -11.72
N GLU A 349 27.60 -3.84 -12.71
CA GLU A 349 26.57 -3.73 -13.74
C GLU A 349 25.15 -3.72 -13.15
N ASP A 350 24.86 -4.54 -12.13
CA ASP A 350 23.54 -4.57 -11.48
C ASP A 350 23.25 -3.27 -10.73
N ILE A 351 24.27 -2.67 -10.10
CA ILE A 351 24.18 -1.35 -9.47
C ILE A 351 23.80 -0.29 -10.51
N ASN A 352 24.46 -0.30 -11.68
CA ASN A 352 24.18 0.64 -12.76
C ASN A 352 22.77 0.46 -13.33
N LYS A 353 22.32 -0.79 -13.55
CA LYS A 353 20.95 -1.09 -13.98
C LYS A 353 19.92 -0.59 -12.96
N LEU A 354 20.18 -0.81 -11.67
CA LEU A 354 19.31 -0.35 -10.60
C LEU A 354 19.24 1.18 -10.55
N ASN A 355 20.38 1.86 -10.79
CA ASN A 355 20.47 3.31 -10.82
C ASN A 355 19.64 3.95 -11.94
N GLU A 356 19.75 3.40 -13.15
CA GLU A 356 18.97 3.85 -14.30
C GLU A 356 17.47 3.59 -14.15
N MET A 357 17.10 2.59 -13.37
CA MET A 357 15.70 2.24 -13.13
C MET A 357 15.08 3.07 -12.00
N ILE A 358 15.57 2.94 -10.76
CA ILE A 358 14.94 3.52 -9.57
C ILE A 358 15.21 5.02 -9.46
N PHE A 359 16.43 5.45 -9.77
CA PHE A 359 16.88 6.81 -9.49
C PHE A 359 16.76 7.76 -10.68
N ARG A 360 16.12 7.34 -11.78
CA ARG A 360 15.94 8.15 -12.99
C ARG A 360 15.32 9.52 -12.71
N GLU A 361 14.30 9.56 -11.86
CA GLU A 361 13.58 10.78 -11.49
C GLU A 361 14.27 11.56 -10.35
N PHE A 362 15.44 11.09 -9.88
CA PHE A 362 16.22 11.71 -8.79
C PHE A 362 17.62 12.10 -9.29
N PRO A 363 17.77 13.17 -10.09
CA PRO A 363 19.03 13.50 -10.77
C PRO A 363 20.24 13.59 -9.85
N VAL A 364 20.07 14.13 -8.64
CA VAL A 364 21.15 14.27 -7.66
C VAL A 364 21.63 12.90 -7.17
N LEU A 365 20.72 11.99 -6.82
CA LEU A 365 21.09 10.63 -6.40
C LEU A 365 21.67 9.85 -7.56
N LYS A 366 21.04 9.92 -8.74
CA LYS A 366 21.51 9.25 -9.96
C LYS A 366 22.94 9.64 -10.32
N HIS A 367 23.24 10.93 -10.36
CA HIS A 367 24.57 11.42 -10.68
C HIS A 367 25.60 11.06 -9.61
N ARG A 368 25.21 11.10 -8.33
CA ARG A 368 26.09 10.66 -7.23
C ARG A 368 26.47 9.19 -7.38
N ILE A 369 25.49 8.31 -7.60
CA ILE A 369 25.71 6.87 -7.80
C ILE A 369 26.57 6.63 -9.05
N SER A 370 26.26 7.31 -10.16
CA SER A 370 27.03 7.19 -11.42
C SER A 370 28.49 7.61 -11.23
N LYS A 371 28.73 8.70 -10.47
CA LYS A 371 30.08 9.15 -10.17
C LYS A 371 30.86 8.11 -9.37
N GLU A 372 30.26 7.54 -8.33
CA GLU A 372 30.95 6.56 -7.50
C GLU A 372 31.21 5.24 -8.23
N THR A 373 30.25 4.77 -9.02
CA THR A 373 30.44 3.57 -9.88
C THR A 373 31.49 3.79 -10.96
N ASN A 374 31.53 4.96 -11.60
CA ASN A 374 32.60 5.32 -12.54
C ASN A 374 33.97 5.37 -11.86
N ASN A 375 34.07 5.96 -10.67
CA ASN A 375 35.32 5.97 -9.89
C ASN A 375 35.81 4.55 -9.60
N ILE A 376 34.91 3.63 -9.25
CA ILE A 376 35.24 2.22 -9.01
C ILE A 376 35.76 1.58 -10.32
N ASN A 377 35.06 1.80 -11.44
CA ASN A 377 35.42 1.22 -12.73
C ASN A 377 36.76 1.75 -13.28
N GLU A 378 37.06 3.04 -13.12
CA GLU A 378 38.37 3.62 -13.48
C GLU A 378 39.55 2.99 -12.73
N ARG A 379 39.28 2.32 -11.60
CA ARG A 379 40.28 1.65 -10.76
C ARG A 379 40.34 0.15 -11.01
N ARG A 380 39.63 -0.39 -12.01
CA ARG A 380 39.51 -1.83 -12.27
C ARG A 380 40.84 -2.58 -12.23
N ASP A 381 41.89 -1.99 -12.80
CA ASP A 381 43.22 -2.62 -12.85
C ASP A 381 43.86 -2.82 -11.46
N ASN A 382 43.54 -1.95 -10.50
CA ASN A 382 44.02 -2.00 -9.12
C ASN A 382 43.18 -2.91 -8.21
N ILE A 383 42.03 -3.40 -8.69
CA ILE A 383 41.18 -4.30 -7.91
C ILE A 383 41.77 -5.72 -7.99
N PRO A 384 41.96 -6.43 -6.86
CA PRO A 384 42.46 -7.80 -6.84
C PRO A 384 41.38 -8.83 -7.21
N GLU A 385 41.81 -10.06 -7.49
CA GLU A 385 40.91 -11.20 -7.76
C GLU A 385 40.19 -11.67 -6.48
N ASP A 386 40.84 -11.52 -5.33
CA ASP A 386 40.24 -11.74 -4.01
C ASP A 386 39.60 -10.46 -3.46
N PHE A 387 38.67 -10.59 -2.50
CA PHE A 387 38.03 -9.43 -1.90
C PHE A 387 39.02 -8.60 -1.07
N LEU A 388 39.11 -7.31 -1.39
CA LEU A 388 39.85 -6.31 -0.62
C LEU A 388 38.97 -5.13 -0.25
N ILE A 389 39.18 -4.56 0.94
CA ILE A 389 38.45 -3.37 1.39
C ILE A 389 38.76 -2.20 0.45
N TYR A 390 37.73 -1.46 0.02
CA TYR A 390 37.85 -0.40 -0.99
C TYR A 390 38.85 0.71 -0.61
N ARG A 391 39.03 0.97 0.68
CA ARG A 391 40.05 1.87 1.23
C ARG A 391 41.47 1.48 0.83
N GLU A 392 41.79 0.20 0.89
CA GLU A 392 43.15 -0.32 0.63
C GLU A 392 43.51 -0.18 -0.85
N ILE A 393 42.53 -0.42 -1.73
CA ILE A 393 42.64 -0.18 -3.17
C ILE A 393 42.93 1.30 -3.46
N ASN A 394 42.37 2.21 -2.65
CA ASN A 394 42.62 3.66 -2.75
C ASN A 394 43.85 4.17 -1.98
N ARG A 395 44.62 3.28 -1.32
CA ARG A 395 45.79 3.64 -0.49
C ARG A 395 45.49 4.76 0.53
N ARG A 396 44.27 4.79 1.06
CA ARG A 396 43.88 5.76 2.09
C ARG A 396 44.31 5.25 3.46
N GLY A 397 44.72 6.17 4.34
CA GLY A 397 45.10 5.85 5.71
C GLY A 397 43.95 5.19 6.49
N ASN A 398 44.30 4.41 7.52
CA ASN A 398 43.33 3.70 8.35
C ASN A 398 42.39 4.70 9.04
N ARG A 399 41.11 4.68 8.65
CA ARG A 399 40.03 5.48 9.23
C ARG A 399 38.86 4.54 9.52
N ASP A 400 38.14 4.82 10.60
CA ASP A 400 36.92 4.10 10.94
C ASP A 400 35.79 4.48 9.97
N PHE A 401 34.70 3.71 9.99
CA PHE A 401 33.46 4.03 9.28
C PHE A 401 32.93 5.41 9.68
N GLU A 402 32.59 6.26 8.70
CA GLU A 402 32.02 7.58 8.89
C GLU A 402 30.64 7.68 8.21
N GLU A 403 29.56 7.77 8.99
CA GLU A 403 28.18 7.83 8.50
C GLU A 403 27.93 8.95 7.48
N ARG A 404 28.49 10.14 7.73
CA ARG A 404 28.39 11.26 6.78
C ARG A 404 28.94 10.89 5.41
N ASN A 405 30.09 10.22 5.38
CA ASN A 405 30.73 9.80 4.13
C ASN A 405 29.93 8.67 3.47
N PHE A 406 29.38 7.76 4.26
CA PHE A 406 28.48 6.70 3.78
C PHE A 406 27.34 7.27 2.92
N PHE A 407 26.58 8.23 3.42
CA PHE A 407 25.49 8.82 2.64
C PHE A 407 25.98 9.76 1.53
N ALA A 408 27.08 10.50 1.75
CA ALA A 408 27.65 11.40 0.74
C ALA A 408 28.19 10.65 -0.50
N HIS A 409 28.64 9.40 -0.33
CA HIS A 409 29.16 8.53 -1.37
C HIS A 409 28.17 7.43 -1.78
N ALA A 410 26.86 7.63 -1.62
CA ALA A 410 25.83 6.69 -2.07
C ALA A 410 26.05 5.25 -1.54
N GLY A 411 26.57 5.13 -0.32
CA GLY A 411 26.90 3.85 0.31
C GLY A 411 28.26 3.27 -0.08
N PHE A 412 29.02 3.89 -0.98
CA PHE A 412 30.35 3.44 -1.40
C PHE A 412 31.48 4.02 -0.53
N GLU A 413 31.24 4.19 0.76
CA GLU A 413 32.28 4.65 1.69
C GLU A 413 33.37 3.58 1.80
N TYR A 414 34.63 4.02 1.85
CA TYR A 414 35.78 3.16 1.62
C TYR A 414 35.95 2.02 2.62
N ASN A 415 35.39 2.13 3.82
CA ASN A 415 35.40 1.11 4.86
C ASN A 415 34.12 0.27 4.89
N SER A 416 33.09 0.64 4.11
CA SER A 416 31.80 -0.03 4.06
C SER A 416 31.69 -1.09 2.95
N VAL A 417 32.59 -1.05 1.96
CA VAL A 417 32.55 -1.90 0.76
C VAL A 417 33.86 -2.67 0.56
N MET A 418 33.72 -3.92 0.16
CA MET A 418 34.79 -4.77 -0.36
C MET A 418 34.61 -4.94 -1.87
N LEU A 419 35.72 -4.95 -2.61
CA LEU A 419 35.73 -5.14 -4.06
C LEU A 419 36.61 -6.34 -4.42
N LYS A 420 36.17 -7.10 -5.42
CA LYS A 420 37.02 -8.02 -6.18
C LYS A 420 36.73 -7.82 -7.67
N LYS A 421 37.66 -8.21 -8.53
CA LYS A 421 37.42 -8.30 -9.98
C LYS A 421 37.36 -9.77 -10.39
N ASP A 422 36.48 -10.07 -11.33
CA ASP A 422 36.59 -11.27 -12.14
C ASP A 422 36.77 -10.89 -13.62
N ASP A 423 36.87 -11.90 -14.49
CA ASP A 423 37.07 -11.68 -15.93
C ASP A 423 35.97 -10.84 -16.59
N LYS A 424 34.79 -10.74 -15.97
CA LYS A 424 33.59 -10.12 -16.56
C LYS A 424 33.29 -8.77 -15.95
N ASP A 425 33.33 -8.64 -14.62
CA ASP A 425 32.91 -7.41 -13.92
C ASP A 425 33.65 -7.19 -12.59
N ILE A 426 33.34 -6.06 -11.96
CA ILE A 426 33.70 -5.76 -10.57
C ILE A 426 32.56 -6.23 -9.67
N ILE A 427 32.90 -7.02 -8.67
CA ILE A 427 31.96 -7.54 -7.68
C ILE A 427 32.15 -6.78 -6.37
N LEU A 428 31.04 -6.31 -5.82
CA LEU A 428 30.94 -5.55 -4.59
C LEU A 428 30.29 -6.39 -3.50
N LYS A 429 30.77 -6.23 -2.27
CA LYS A 429 30.18 -6.85 -1.07
C LYS A 429 30.25 -5.87 0.10
N VAL A 430 29.28 -5.96 1.01
CA VAL A 430 29.32 -5.19 2.27
C VAL A 430 30.49 -5.67 3.13
N ASN A 431 31.26 -4.74 3.71
CA ASN A 431 32.29 -5.10 4.67
C ASN A 431 31.66 -5.57 5.99
N GLU A 432 31.78 -6.87 6.27
CA GLU A 432 31.21 -7.51 7.46
C GLU A 432 31.73 -6.89 8.78
N GLN A 433 32.96 -6.35 8.81
CA GLN A 433 33.50 -5.68 10.00
C GLN A 433 32.73 -4.42 10.41
N ASN A 434 32.09 -3.75 9.45
CA ASN A 434 31.34 -2.50 9.68
C ASN A 434 29.83 -2.69 9.50
N LYS A 435 29.37 -3.92 9.28
CA LYS A 435 27.97 -4.20 8.93
C LYS A 435 26.98 -3.66 9.94
N GLU A 436 27.20 -3.91 11.23
CA GLU A 436 26.31 -3.41 12.28
C GLU A 436 26.26 -1.87 12.29
N LYS A 437 27.40 -1.19 12.15
CA LYS A 437 27.45 0.28 12.06
C LYS A 437 26.68 0.80 10.84
N ILE A 438 26.77 0.12 9.70
CA ILE A 438 26.06 0.48 8.47
C ILE A 438 24.55 0.25 8.61
N GLU A 439 24.15 -0.89 9.17
CA GLU A 439 22.74 -1.20 9.43
C GLU A 439 22.12 -0.17 10.38
N ASN A 440 22.85 0.20 11.44
CA ASN A 440 22.42 1.24 12.37
C ASN A 440 22.31 2.61 11.69
N ALA A 441 23.31 3.01 10.89
CA ALA A 441 23.24 4.26 10.11
C ALA A 441 22.01 4.30 9.19
N LEU A 442 21.72 3.22 8.48
CA LEU A 442 20.53 3.14 7.61
C LEU A 442 19.23 3.19 8.42
N LYS A 443 19.15 2.51 9.56
CA LYS A 443 17.99 2.55 10.46
C LYS A 443 17.76 3.96 11.02
N GLU A 444 18.82 4.64 11.49
CA GLU A 444 18.73 5.99 12.06
C GLU A 444 18.44 7.07 11.01
N ALA A 445 18.93 6.91 9.78
CA ALA A 445 18.67 7.88 8.71
C ALA A 445 17.19 7.98 8.34
N ILE A 446 16.45 6.87 8.34
CA ILE A 446 14.98 6.88 8.21
C ILE A 446 14.34 7.73 9.32
N GLN A 447 14.84 7.60 10.56
CA GLN A 447 14.29 8.33 11.71
C GLN A 447 14.46 9.85 11.56
N SER A 448 15.52 10.30 10.89
CA SER A 448 15.87 11.73 10.76
C SER A 448 15.03 12.51 9.73
N LEU A 449 14.48 11.85 8.70
CA LEU A 449 13.77 12.50 7.59
C LEU A 449 12.41 13.11 7.98
N LEU A 450 11.81 12.63 9.08
CA LEU A 450 10.50 13.08 9.53
C LEU A 450 10.54 14.30 10.47
N LEU A 451 11.72 14.68 10.98
CA LEU A 451 11.88 15.90 11.80
C LEU A 451 11.95 17.20 10.98
N ARG A 452 12.00 17.09 9.65
CA ARG A 452 12.10 18.24 8.72
C ARG A 452 10.81 18.55 7.97
N ARG A 453 9.74 17.79 8.23
CA ARG A 453 8.36 18.12 7.86
C ARG A 453 7.62 18.57 9.11
#